data_AF-A0A9K3Q2F6-F1
#
_entry.id   AF-A0A9K3Q2F6-F1
#
_cell.length_a   1.000
_cell.length_b   1.000
_cell.length_c   1.000
_cell.angle_alpha   90.00
_cell.angle_beta   90.00
_cell.angle_gamma   90.00
#
_symmetry.space_group_name_H-M   'P 1'
#
loop_
_entity.id
_entity.type
_entity.pdbx_description
1 polymer ?
#
loop_
_entity_poly.entity_id
_entity_poly.type
_entity_poly.pdbx_seq_one_letter_code
_entity_poly.pdbx_strand_id
1 'polypeptide(L)'
;MRYYTSVFLPSVTYPLPTCSIPEKQLPKLHNQTAQLFLNRLGYSRKNPRAVVFGPPSLGGANFRPLYDEQGSRQVELILKHLRTPSGINDHLRIALAWTQRLSGTSYSVLENPADPLPHAETVFFPSVRAYLTATNSKFELQEKYCTPKQRVNDSHIMDIVLSSHIFTPPKFDKSIIADFTSSTLGKWLHPHEKLRRVWPYYYDPTKKRLFVLECFEGHYGFYVPLGQHNVLEEPSPPTPACFEESLDSQPEWSRDMLVTLESKLSYEEIASKLRESQHHPSWACDGFVANNQGTFGRSMNLKNGTTIIEGSGPAYGSAMDSYHAEAYGKCSILQFLFLLREYYDLILAPMQVYCDNEALVETVCKAREQSRPQFPNLPSQPVGTFCKRLYDLPNSSRR
;
A
#
# COMPACT_ATOMS: atom_id res chain seq x y z
N MET A 1 14.03 48.52 24.16
CA MET A 1 14.15 47.12 23.71
C MET A 1 13.16 46.18 24.40
N ARG A 2 12.89 46.33 25.71
CA ARG A 2 11.94 45.48 26.46
C ARG A 2 10.57 45.29 25.78
N TYR A 3 9.91 46.37 25.35
CA TYR A 3 8.61 46.30 24.67
C TYR A 3 8.63 45.44 23.39
N TYR A 4 9.70 45.56 22.59
CA TYR A 4 9.85 44.78 21.36
C TYR A 4 9.90 43.28 21.68
N THR A 5 10.72 42.88 22.66
CA THR A 5 10.91 41.46 22.99
C THR A 5 9.77 40.85 23.78
N SER A 6 9.11 41.59 24.68
CA SER A 6 8.11 41.04 25.60
C SER A 6 6.67 41.20 25.14
N VAL A 7 6.38 42.14 24.23
CA VAL A 7 5.00 42.43 23.79
C VAL A 7 4.85 42.24 22.29
N PHE A 8 5.63 42.97 21.49
CA PHE A 8 5.47 42.96 20.04
C PHE A 8 5.89 41.62 19.41
N LEU A 9 7.05 41.08 19.80
CA LEU A 9 7.54 39.84 19.21
C LEU A 9 6.59 38.67 19.51
N PRO A 10 6.17 38.40 20.77
CA PRO A 10 5.22 37.34 21.05
C PRO A 10 3.90 37.49 20.32
N SER A 11 3.36 38.71 20.19
CA SER A 11 2.08 38.93 19.51
C SER A 11 2.15 38.65 18.00
N VAL A 12 3.22 39.05 17.33
CA VAL A 12 3.42 38.80 15.89
C VAL A 12 3.85 37.36 15.62
N THR A 13 4.66 36.76 16.51
CA THR A 13 5.16 35.40 16.33
C THR A 13 4.16 34.32 16.75
N TYR A 14 3.10 34.66 17.49
CA TYR A 14 2.11 33.69 17.97
C TYR A 14 1.55 32.75 16.89
N PRO A 15 1.12 33.24 15.70
CA PRO A 15 0.61 32.37 14.63
C PRO A 15 1.69 31.77 13.73
N LEU A 16 2.94 32.24 13.79
CA LEU A 16 4.00 31.78 12.87
C LEU A 16 4.31 30.27 12.93
N PRO A 17 4.26 29.57 14.08
CA PRO A 17 4.61 28.16 14.17
C PRO A 17 3.67 27.26 13.36
N THR A 18 2.44 27.69 13.09
CA THR A 18 1.45 26.95 12.31
C THR A 18 1.32 27.46 10.88
N CYS A 19 1.89 28.63 10.58
CA CYS A 19 1.92 29.22 9.26
C CYS A 19 3.15 28.74 8.46
N SER A 20 3.12 28.89 7.14
CA SER A 20 4.23 28.49 6.25
C SER A 20 4.55 29.61 5.26
N ILE A 21 4.90 30.78 5.81
CA ILE A 21 5.18 31.97 5.01
C ILE A 21 6.58 31.81 4.38
N PRO A 22 6.74 32.02 3.07
CA PRO A 22 8.02 31.87 2.41
C PRO A 22 9.01 32.95 2.86
N GLU A 23 10.30 32.58 2.92
CA GLU A 23 11.40 33.45 3.38
C GLU A 23 11.43 34.79 2.63
N LYS A 24 11.07 34.84 1.34
CA LYS A 24 11.09 36.09 0.56
C LYS A 24 10.10 37.16 1.06
N GLN A 25 9.06 36.79 1.78
CA GLN A 25 8.00 37.69 2.24
C GLN A 25 8.26 38.22 3.65
N LEU A 26 8.81 37.39 4.54
CA LEU A 26 9.00 37.72 5.97
C LEU A 26 9.95 38.92 6.22
N PRO A 27 11.08 39.09 5.50
CA PRO A 27 11.91 40.27 5.62
C PRO A 27 11.18 41.54 5.21
N LYS A 28 10.32 41.51 4.17
CA LYS A 28 9.56 42.71 3.76
C LYS A 28 8.65 43.18 4.89
N LEU A 29 7.92 42.26 5.50
CA LEU A 29 7.06 42.52 6.66
C LEU A 29 7.87 43.00 7.88
N HIS A 30 8.98 42.33 8.16
CA HIS A 30 9.83 42.69 9.30
C HIS A 30 10.48 44.06 9.12
N ASN A 31 10.90 44.43 7.91
CA ASN A 31 11.56 45.71 7.66
C ASN A 31 10.62 46.89 7.93
N GLN A 32 9.35 46.79 7.55
CA GLN A 32 8.36 47.84 7.80
C GLN A 32 8.18 48.09 9.30
N THR A 33 8.12 47.03 10.09
CA THR A 33 7.93 47.11 11.55
C THR A 33 9.22 47.48 12.28
N ALA A 34 10.37 46.90 11.89
CA ALA A 34 11.67 47.17 12.49
C ALA A 34 12.10 48.63 12.35
N GLN A 35 11.84 49.28 11.21
CA GLN A 35 12.16 50.70 11.03
C GLN A 35 11.46 51.61 12.05
N LEU A 36 10.23 51.29 12.46
CA LEU A 36 9.50 52.06 13.47
C LEU A 36 10.19 51.93 14.84
N PHE A 37 10.60 50.71 15.21
CA PHE A 37 11.31 50.45 16.46
C PHE A 37 12.72 51.04 16.47
N LEU A 38 13.47 50.94 15.38
CA LEU A 38 14.84 51.46 15.29
C LEU A 38 14.91 52.96 15.62
N ASN A 39 14.02 53.78 15.05
CA ASN A 39 13.97 55.21 15.36
C ASN A 39 13.72 55.48 16.84
N ARG A 40 12.80 54.73 17.45
CA ARG A 40 12.42 54.89 18.86
C ARG A 40 13.53 54.43 19.81
N LEU A 41 14.41 53.56 19.36
CA LEU A 41 15.56 53.06 20.11
C LEU A 41 16.84 53.88 19.88
N GLY A 42 16.75 54.99 19.12
CA GLY A 42 17.90 55.87 18.83
C GLY A 42 18.80 55.38 17.68
N TYR A 43 18.38 54.35 16.94
CA TYR A 43 19.09 53.85 15.78
C TYR A 43 18.59 54.50 14.48
N SER A 44 19.49 54.70 13.51
CA SER A 44 19.10 55.18 12.19
C SER A 44 18.28 54.13 11.43
N ARG A 45 17.27 54.58 10.68
CA ARG A 45 16.48 53.72 9.77
C ARG A 45 17.34 53.03 8.71
N LYS A 46 18.49 53.63 8.39
CA LYS A 46 19.42 53.15 7.36
C LYS A 46 20.49 52.23 7.92
N ASN A 47 20.41 51.85 9.21
CA ASN A 47 21.39 50.96 9.79
C ASN A 47 21.49 49.64 9.00
N PRO A 48 22.71 49.14 8.74
CA PRO A 48 22.90 47.88 8.05
C PRO A 48 22.17 46.74 8.76
N ARG A 49 21.49 45.87 7.98
CA ARG A 49 20.69 44.76 8.53
C ARG A 49 21.51 43.79 9.38
N ALA A 50 22.76 43.54 8.99
CA ALA A 50 23.67 42.70 9.77
C ALA A 50 23.89 43.24 11.21
N VAL A 51 23.88 44.56 11.40
CA VAL A 51 23.98 45.18 12.73
C VAL A 51 22.65 45.13 13.46
N VAL A 52 21.53 45.32 12.75
CA VAL A 52 20.19 45.29 13.35
C VAL A 52 19.86 43.90 13.93
N PHE A 53 20.13 42.85 13.16
CA PHE A 53 19.88 41.45 13.54
C PHE A 53 21.06 40.79 14.28
N GLY A 54 22.20 41.49 14.36
CA GLY A 54 23.38 40.96 15.03
C GLY A 54 23.18 40.80 16.55
N PRO A 55 23.90 39.85 17.17
CA PRO A 55 23.82 39.64 18.61
C PRO A 55 24.47 40.81 19.38
N PRO A 56 24.03 41.08 20.63
CA PRO A 56 24.61 42.14 21.46
C PRO A 56 26.11 41.95 21.73
N SER A 57 26.58 40.70 21.80
CA SER A 57 27.98 40.35 22.03
C SER A 57 28.91 40.84 20.93
N LEU A 58 28.39 41.02 19.71
CA LEU A 58 29.12 41.56 18.55
C LEU A 58 28.73 43.03 18.27
N GLY A 59 28.07 43.71 19.22
CA GLY A 59 27.63 45.10 19.07
C GLY A 59 26.37 45.29 18.22
N GLY A 60 25.60 44.21 17.98
CA GLY A 60 24.34 44.28 17.25
C GLY A 60 23.13 44.71 18.09
N ALA A 61 22.07 45.17 17.43
CA ALA A 61 20.84 45.67 18.07
C ALA A 61 19.90 44.54 18.54
N ASN A 62 20.20 43.27 18.23
CA ASN A 62 19.48 42.08 18.69
C ASN A 62 18.00 42.04 18.31
N PHE A 63 17.66 42.55 17.13
CA PHE A 63 16.36 42.27 16.53
C PHE A 63 16.33 40.82 16.05
N ARG A 64 15.18 40.17 16.14
CA ARG A 64 15.02 38.78 15.73
C ARG A 64 14.34 38.69 14.37
N PRO A 65 14.99 38.11 13.35
CA PRO A 65 14.36 37.90 12.06
C PRO A 65 13.10 37.04 12.18
N LEU A 66 12.00 37.43 11.53
CA LEU A 66 10.75 36.64 11.59
C LEU A 66 10.89 35.27 10.94
N TYR A 67 11.80 35.12 9.98
CA TYR A 67 12.08 33.82 9.36
C TYR A 67 12.66 32.85 10.39
N ASP A 68 13.60 33.31 11.22
CA ASP A 68 14.18 32.50 12.28
C ASP A 68 13.18 32.20 13.39
N GLU A 69 12.33 33.17 13.76
CA GLU A 69 11.26 32.93 14.74
C GLU A 69 10.20 31.96 14.20
N GLN A 70 9.85 32.00 12.91
CA GLN A 70 8.94 31.02 12.30
C GLN A 70 9.56 29.61 12.33
N GLY A 71 10.77 29.47 11.79
CA GLY A 71 11.43 28.18 11.64
C GLY A 71 11.79 27.52 12.97
N SER A 72 12.39 28.28 13.90
CA SER A 72 12.76 27.76 15.22
C SER A 72 11.55 27.28 16.03
N ARG A 73 10.42 28.00 15.95
CA ARG A 73 9.19 27.60 16.63
C ARG A 73 8.50 26.43 15.95
N GLN A 74 8.56 26.30 14.62
CA GLN A 74 8.08 25.09 13.93
C GLN A 74 8.87 23.86 14.39
N VAL A 75 10.20 23.97 14.48
CA VAL A 75 11.09 22.92 15.01
C VAL A 75 10.75 22.59 16.46
N GLU A 76 10.56 23.61 17.31
CA GLU A 76 10.15 23.43 18.71
C GLU A 76 8.79 22.74 18.82
N LEU A 77 7.82 23.14 18.00
CA LEU A 77 6.47 22.57 17.97
C LEU A 77 6.51 21.08 17.60
N ILE A 78 7.29 20.72 16.57
CA ILE A 78 7.50 19.33 16.17
C ILE A 78 8.15 18.53 17.32
N LEU A 79 9.24 19.04 17.90
CA LEU A 79 9.93 18.38 19.00
C LEU A 79 9.04 18.16 20.22
N LYS A 80 8.30 19.20 20.61
CA LYS A 80 7.37 19.16 21.73
C LYS A 80 6.30 18.10 21.50
N HIS A 81 5.60 18.16 20.36
CA HIS A 81 4.50 17.24 20.11
C HIS A 81 4.96 15.82 19.82
N LEU A 82 6.13 15.59 19.22
CA LEU A 82 6.68 14.24 19.04
C LEU A 82 7.11 13.59 20.36
N ARG A 83 7.57 14.37 21.35
CA ARG A 83 8.03 13.88 22.65
C ARG A 83 6.92 13.77 23.71
N THR A 84 5.78 14.43 23.51
CA THR A 84 4.65 14.41 24.45
C THR A 84 3.49 13.58 23.89
N PRO A 85 3.15 12.42 24.50
CA PRO A 85 2.02 11.61 24.07
C PRO A 85 0.72 12.40 24.29
N SER A 86 0.04 12.72 23.20
CA SER A 86 -1.20 13.52 23.18
C SER A 86 -1.89 13.28 21.84
N GLY A 87 -3.18 13.60 21.71
CA GLY A 87 -3.84 13.47 20.40
C GLY A 87 -3.14 14.27 19.29
N ILE A 88 -2.44 15.36 19.62
CA ILE A 88 -1.64 16.12 18.65
C ILE A 88 -0.41 15.34 18.17
N ASN A 89 0.19 14.50 19.03
CA ASN A 89 1.26 13.58 18.64
C ASN A 89 0.81 12.67 17.49
N ASP A 90 -0.37 12.06 17.64
CA ASP A 90 -0.93 11.14 16.65
C ASP A 90 -1.20 11.87 15.33
N HIS A 91 -1.82 13.06 15.39
CA HIS A 91 -2.07 13.86 14.19
C HIS A 91 -0.78 14.28 13.49
N LEU A 92 0.26 14.65 14.24
CA LEU A 92 1.55 15.03 13.68
C LEU A 92 2.25 13.83 13.03
N ARG A 93 2.24 12.66 13.68
CA ARG A 93 2.77 11.40 13.12
C ARG A 93 2.04 11.00 11.85
N ILE A 94 0.71 11.10 11.84
CA ILE A 94 -0.12 10.84 10.66
C ILE A 94 0.27 11.81 9.53
N ALA A 95 0.31 13.12 9.79
CA ALA A 95 0.68 14.12 8.79
C ALA A 95 2.09 13.88 8.22
N LEU A 96 3.04 13.49 9.07
CA LEU A 96 4.39 13.15 8.67
C LEU A 96 4.42 11.87 7.81
N ALA A 97 3.70 10.82 8.20
CA ALA A 97 3.59 9.57 7.44
C ALA A 97 2.96 9.80 6.06
N TRP A 98 1.91 10.63 5.97
CA TRP A 98 1.32 11.04 4.69
C TRP A 98 2.31 11.80 3.82
N THR A 99 3.06 12.74 4.41
CA THR A 99 4.08 13.50 3.68
C THR A 99 5.18 12.58 3.17
N GLN A 100 5.64 11.63 3.99
CA GLN A 100 6.62 10.63 3.58
C GLN A 100 6.09 9.77 2.42
N ARG A 101 4.84 9.30 2.52
CA ARG A 101 4.21 8.49 1.47
C ARG A 101 4.04 9.26 0.16
N LEU A 102 3.63 10.52 0.23
CA LEU A 102 3.53 11.40 -0.94
C LEU A 102 4.91 11.69 -1.55
N SER A 103 5.95 11.82 -0.72
CA SER A 103 7.31 12.02 -1.23
C SER A 103 7.83 10.82 -2.01
N GLY A 104 7.44 9.60 -1.63
CA GLY A 104 7.83 8.37 -2.30
C GLY A 104 9.32 8.02 -2.25
N THR A 105 10.09 8.68 -1.38
CA THR A 105 11.55 8.53 -1.26
C THR A 105 11.95 7.35 -0.35
N SER A 106 13.16 6.82 -0.52
CA SER A 106 13.72 5.76 0.34
C SER A 106 14.15 6.24 1.74
N TYR A 107 14.35 7.54 1.89
CA TYR A 107 14.84 8.17 3.11
C TYR A 107 13.78 9.07 3.74
N SER A 108 13.95 9.39 5.02
CA SER A 108 12.98 10.24 5.71
C SER A 108 13.07 11.69 5.24
N VAL A 109 11.93 12.31 4.93
CA VAL A 109 11.83 13.69 4.45
C VAL A 109 12.48 14.72 5.40
N LEU A 110 12.54 14.44 6.71
CA LEU A 110 13.15 15.34 7.70
C LEU A 110 14.63 15.01 8.02
N GLU A 111 15.11 13.82 7.66
CA GLU A 111 16.53 13.43 7.79
C GLU A 111 17.38 14.08 6.70
N ASN A 112 16.85 14.15 5.47
CA ASN A 112 17.49 14.80 4.33
C ASN A 112 16.64 15.99 3.84
N PRO A 113 16.71 17.14 4.54
CA PRO A 113 15.91 18.32 4.19
C PRO A 113 16.40 19.05 2.94
N ALA A 114 17.69 18.92 2.60
CA ALA A 114 18.32 19.63 1.48
C ALA A 114 17.83 19.16 0.11
N ASP A 115 17.38 17.91 0.01
CA ASP A 115 16.92 17.35 -1.25
C ASP A 115 15.60 18.00 -1.70
N PRO A 116 15.54 18.58 -2.90
CA PRO A 116 14.33 19.24 -3.37
C PRO A 116 13.22 18.20 -3.55
N LEU A 117 12.04 18.46 -2.98
CA LEU A 117 10.84 17.65 -3.22
C LEU A 117 9.79 18.52 -3.94
N PRO A 118 9.95 18.77 -5.25
CA PRO A 118 9.08 19.67 -6.01
C PRO A 118 7.64 19.15 -6.14
N HIS A 119 7.43 17.84 -6.01
CA HIS A 119 6.14 17.16 -6.09
C HIS A 119 5.38 17.11 -4.76
N ALA A 120 5.97 17.55 -3.65
CA ALA A 120 5.31 17.53 -2.36
C ALA A 120 4.17 18.57 -2.31
N GLU A 121 2.92 18.11 -2.24
CA GLU A 121 1.73 18.98 -2.23
C GLU A 121 1.53 19.71 -0.89
N THR A 122 2.24 19.30 0.17
CA THR A 122 2.13 19.89 1.51
C THR A 122 2.85 21.25 1.61
N VAL A 123 2.42 22.14 2.52
CA VAL A 123 3.07 23.44 2.72
C VAL A 123 3.93 23.50 3.99
N PHE A 124 3.48 22.84 5.06
CA PHE A 124 4.13 22.89 6.38
C PHE A 124 5.51 22.22 6.40
N PHE A 125 5.60 20.93 6.05
CA PHE A 125 6.87 20.23 6.08
C PHE A 125 7.92 20.80 5.11
N PRO A 126 7.57 21.26 3.90
CA PRO A 126 8.53 21.99 3.06
C PRO A 126 9.06 23.28 3.68
N SER A 127 8.22 24.05 4.42
CA SER A 127 8.69 25.21 5.20
C SER A 127 9.73 24.78 6.24
N VAL A 128 9.45 23.70 6.99
CA VAL A 128 10.37 23.16 8.00
C VAL A 128 11.67 22.68 7.36
N ARG A 129 11.60 21.93 6.25
CA ARG A 129 12.76 21.45 5.50
C ARG A 129 13.62 22.60 4.97
N ALA A 130 13.01 23.66 4.47
CA ALA A 130 13.73 24.85 4.02
C ALA A 130 14.53 25.48 5.18
N TYR A 131 13.93 25.60 6.35
CA TYR A 131 14.60 26.14 7.53
C TYR A 131 15.71 25.23 8.07
N LEU A 132 15.48 23.91 8.10
CA LEU A 132 16.49 22.92 8.46
C LEU A 132 17.68 22.96 7.50
N THR A 133 17.43 23.10 6.20
CA THR A 133 18.48 23.27 5.19
C THR A 133 19.28 24.55 5.41
N ALA A 134 18.60 25.68 5.68
CA ALA A 134 19.24 26.97 5.95
C ALA A 134 20.13 26.93 7.22
N THR A 135 19.75 26.13 8.21
CA THR A 135 20.49 25.96 9.48
C THR A 135 21.44 24.76 9.48
N ASN A 136 21.60 24.07 8.34
CA ASN A 136 22.37 22.82 8.22
C ASN A 136 22.04 21.79 9.32
N SER A 137 20.75 21.69 9.66
CA SER A 137 20.21 20.83 10.70
C SER A 137 19.31 19.75 10.10
N LYS A 138 19.09 18.65 10.82
CA LYS A 138 18.21 17.56 10.41
C LYS A 138 17.50 16.93 11.60
N PHE A 139 16.38 16.26 11.36
CA PHE A 139 15.72 15.43 12.38
C PHE A 139 15.97 13.97 12.10
N GLU A 140 16.53 13.26 13.07
CA GLU A 140 16.59 11.80 13.08
C GLU A 140 15.39 11.26 13.84
N LEU A 141 14.58 10.46 13.16
CA LEU A 141 13.33 9.92 13.71
C LEU A 141 13.51 8.44 14.02
N GLN A 142 12.92 8.00 15.14
CA GLN A 142 12.89 6.58 15.48
C GLN A 142 12.04 5.79 14.47
N GLU A 143 10.90 6.36 14.07
CA GLU A 143 10.04 5.82 13.01
C GLU A 143 10.20 6.68 11.75
N LYS A 144 10.82 6.12 10.69
CA LYS A 144 11.13 6.87 9.47
C LYS A 144 9.98 6.95 8.48
N TYR A 145 8.92 6.16 8.67
CA TYR A 145 7.75 6.02 7.78
C TYR A 145 8.08 5.70 6.31
N CYS A 146 9.32 5.27 6.02
CA CYS A 146 9.76 4.91 4.68
C CYS A 146 9.14 3.57 4.28
N THR A 147 8.72 3.45 3.03
CA THR A 147 8.19 2.18 2.52
C THR A 147 9.35 1.20 2.33
N PRO A 148 9.26 -0.04 2.83
CA PRO A 148 10.29 -1.03 2.56
C PRO A 148 10.23 -1.46 1.10
N LYS A 149 11.37 -1.86 0.56
CA LYS A 149 11.46 -2.48 -0.77
C LYS A 149 10.68 -3.79 -0.75
N GLN A 150 9.86 -4.04 -1.77
CA GLN A 150 9.08 -5.28 -1.88
C GLN A 150 9.94 -6.46 -2.38
N ARG A 151 10.97 -6.21 -3.19
CA ARG A 151 11.95 -7.20 -3.66
C ARG A 151 13.38 -6.69 -3.56
N VAL A 152 14.34 -7.62 -3.59
CA VAL A 152 15.79 -7.35 -3.43
C VAL A 152 16.32 -6.30 -4.41
N ASN A 153 15.84 -6.31 -5.65
CA ASN A 153 16.29 -5.42 -6.72
C ASN A 153 15.37 -4.21 -6.95
N ASP A 154 14.36 -4.00 -6.11
CA ASP A 154 13.47 -2.86 -6.27
C ASP A 154 14.14 -1.56 -5.77
N SER A 155 13.74 -0.44 -6.37
CA SER A 155 14.20 0.90 -6.04
C SER A 155 13.01 1.85 -5.98
N HIS A 156 13.11 2.90 -5.16
CA HIS A 156 12.09 3.92 -5.08
C HIS A 156 12.10 4.76 -6.35
N ILE A 157 10.93 4.88 -6.99
CA ILE A 157 10.77 5.65 -8.23
C ILE A 157 11.21 7.09 -8.02
N MET A 158 10.87 7.69 -6.87
CA MET A 158 11.19 9.09 -6.61
C MET A 158 12.68 9.33 -6.39
N ASP A 159 13.45 8.35 -5.90
CA ASP A 159 14.90 8.48 -5.79
C ASP A 159 15.56 8.54 -7.18
N ILE A 160 15.07 7.72 -8.11
CA ILE A 160 15.53 7.72 -9.50
C ILE A 160 15.17 9.06 -10.17
N VAL A 161 13.93 9.53 -9.97
CA VAL A 161 13.45 10.81 -10.52
C VAL A 161 14.28 11.98 -9.97
N LEU A 162 14.57 12.02 -8.67
CA LEU A 162 15.34 13.09 -8.05
C LEU A 162 16.82 13.06 -8.45
N SER A 163 17.44 11.87 -8.52
CA SER A 163 18.84 11.71 -8.94
C SER A 163 19.07 12.06 -10.40
N SER A 164 18.03 12.01 -11.23
CA SER A 164 18.13 12.40 -12.63
C SER A 164 18.35 13.89 -12.86
N HIS A 165 18.03 14.74 -11.86
CA HIS A 165 18.04 16.21 -11.97
C HIS A 165 17.22 16.79 -13.15
N ILE A 166 16.38 15.99 -13.81
CA ILE A 166 15.54 16.44 -14.93
C ILE A 166 14.40 17.35 -14.43
N PHE A 167 14.00 17.20 -13.17
CA PHE A 167 12.81 17.82 -12.60
C PHE A 167 13.16 19.01 -11.69
N THR A 168 13.14 20.22 -12.26
CA THR A 168 13.19 21.48 -11.50
C THR A 168 11.80 22.12 -11.36
N PRO A 169 11.42 22.67 -10.19
CA PRO A 169 10.18 23.46 -10.05
C PRO A 169 10.28 24.72 -10.94
N PRO A 170 9.27 25.05 -11.79
CA PRO A 170 7.83 24.83 -11.64
C PRO A 170 7.21 23.80 -12.62
N LYS A 171 8.03 22.97 -13.29
CA LYS A 171 7.59 22.01 -14.32
C LYS A 171 7.41 20.59 -13.76
N PHE A 172 6.79 20.44 -12.59
CA PHE A 172 6.38 19.12 -12.13
C PHE A 172 4.92 18.90 -12.51
N ASP A 173 4.70 18.51 -13.76
CA ASP A 173 3.39 18.04 -14.22
C ASP A 173 3.32 16.52 -13.99
N LYS A 174 2.20 16.01 -13.45
CA LYS A 174 2.02 14.58 -13.13
C LYS A 174 2.16 13.70 -14.39
N SER A 175 2.03 14.30 -15.57
CA SER A 175 2.27 13.71 -16.90
C SER A 175 3.73 13.27 -17.15
N ILE A 176 4.72 13.86 -16.46
CA ILE A 176 6.16 13.68 -16.78
C ILE A 176 6.79 12.48 -16.04
N ILE A 177 6.15 11.95 -15.00
CA ILE A 177 6.55 10.64 -14.42
C ILE A 177 6.45 9.54 -15.49
N ALA A 178 5.52 9.67 -16.44
CA ALA A 178 5.45 8.80 -17.61
C ALA A 178 6.71 8.91 -18.49
N ASP A 179 7.30 10.10 -18.64
CA ASP A 179 8.50 10.34 -19.44
C ASP A 179 9.78 9.78 -18.79
N PHE A 180 9.87 9.71 -17.46
CA PHE A 180 11.05 9.08 -16.81
C PHE A 180 11.03 7.55 -16.89
N THR A 181 9.84 6.95 -16.93
CA THR A 181 9.69 5.55 -17.36
C THR A 181 9.95 5.35 -18.86
N SER A 182 10.25 6.44 -19.59
CA SER A 182 10.48 6.47 -21.04
C SER A 182 11.96 6.56 -21.46
N SER A 183 12.94 6.25 -20.60
CA SER A 183 14.03 5.39 -21.10
C SER A 183 13.41 4.02 -21.33
N THR A 184 12.66 3.96 -22.42
CA THR A 184 11.60 3.00 -22.61
C THR A 184 12.17 1.59 -22.54
N LEU A 185 11.51 0.69 -21.81
CA LEU A 185 11.46 -0.74 -22.14
C LEU A 185 10.83 -0.98 -23.54
N GLY A 186 11.07 -0.09 -24.51
CA GLY A 186 10.25 0.16 -25.69
C GLY A 186 8.98 0.97 -25.39
N LYS A 187 8.45 1.69 -26.39
CA LYS A 187 7.06 2.16 -26.36
C LYS A 187 6.25 0.97 -25.84
N TRP A 188 5.53 1.12 -24.74
CA TRP A 188 4.63 0.06 -24.29
C TRP A 188 3.65 -0.16 -25.45
N LEU A 189 3.90 -1.19 -26.27
CA LEU A 189 3.06 -1.52 -27.41
C LEU A 189 1.62 -1.79 -26.93
N HIS A 190 1.49 -2.12 -25.65
CA HIS A 190 0.34 -2.69 -24.99
C HIS A 190 0.29 -2.24 -23.51
N PRO A 191 -0.88 -1.84 -22.95
CA PRO A 191 -1.05 -1.48 -21.54
C PRO A 191 -0.74 -2.65 -20.58
N HIS A 192 -0.51 -2.38 -19.29
CA HIS A 192 -0.16 -3.38 -18.25
C HIS A 192 -1.03 -4.65 -18.26
N GLU A 193 -2.33 -4.51 -18.54
CA GLU A 193 -3.23 -5.63 -18.79
C GLU A 193 -2.77 -6.51 -19.95
N LYS A 194 -2.48 -5.92 -21.13
CA LYS A 194 -2.02 -6.60 -22.35
C LYS A 194 -0.60 -7.17 -22.24
N LEU A 195 0.27 -6.63 -21.38
CA LEU A 195 1.59 -7.20 -21.11
C LEU A 195 1.53 -8.49 -20.30
N ARG A 196 0.63 -8.60 -19.31
CA ARG A 196 0.38 -9.89 -18.62
C ARG A 196 -0.17 -10.99 -19.54
N ARG A 197 -0.61 -10.64 -20.75
CA ARG A 197 -1.34 -11.51 -21.68
C ARG A 197 -0.44 -12.10 -22.78
N VAL A 198 0.82 -11.67 -22.91
CA VAL A 198 1.78 -12.12 -23.93
C VAL A 198 3.17 -12.30 -23.32
N TRP A 199 3.28 -13.11 -22.27
CA TRP A 199 4.59 -13.58 -21.82
C TRP A 199 4.80 -14.95 -22.46
N PRO A 200 5.75 -15.10 -23.42
CA PRO A 200 6.12 -16.40 -23.95
C PRO A 200 6.83 -17.22 -22.89
N TYR A 201 7.12 -16.64 -21.73
CA TYR A 201 7.78 -17.31 -20.64
C TYR A 201 7.28 -16.79 -19.30
N TYR A 202 6.93 -17.69 -18.38
CA TYR A 202 6.56 -17.37 -17.02
C TYR A 202 7.64 -17.96 -16.10
N TYR A 203 8.22 -17.19 -15.19
CA TYR A 203 9.17 -17.72 -14.21
C TYR A 203 8.48 -17.80 -12.86
N ASP A 204 8.34 -19.01 -12.33
CA ASP A 204 7.87 -19.22 -10.96
C ASP A 204 9.09 -19.16 -10.02
N PRO A 205 9.22 -18.09 -9.21
CA PRO A 205 10.36 -17.91 -8.34
C PRO A 205 10.39 -18.92 -7.18
N THR A 206 9.24 -19.49 -6.81
CA THR A 206 9.11 -20.46 -5.72
C THR A 206 9.56 -21.85 -6.20
N LYS A 207 9.21 -22.21 -7.44
CA LYS A 207 9.54 -23.52 -8.02
C LYS A 207 10.81 -23.48 -8.91
N LYS A 208 11.41 -22.31 -9.11
CA LYS A 208 12.57 -22.03 -9.99
C LYS A 208 12.39 -22.57 -11.42
N ARG A 209 11.16 -22.56 -11.93
CA ARG A 209 10.82 -23.09 -13.26
C ARG A 209 10.52 -21.94 -14.20
N LEU A 210 11.15 -21.95 -15.37
CA LEU A 210 10.84 -21.08 -16.49
C LEU A 210 9.90 -21.84 -17.43
N PHE A 211 8.63 -21.51 -17.37
CA PHE A 211 7.61 -21.97 -18.30
C PHE A 211 7.84 -21.24 -19.62
N VAL A 212 7.91 -21.93 -20.75
CA VAL A 212 8.00 -21.34 -22.10
C VAL A 212 6.77 -21.78 -22.90
N LEU A 213 6.11 -20.85 -23.56
CA LEU A 213 4.86 -21.03 -24.27
C LEU A 213 5.18 -21.28 -25.75
N GLU A 214 5.44 -22.55 -26.11
CA GLU A 214 5.51 -22.98 -27.51
C GLU A 214 4.20 -23.65 -27.92
N CYS A 215 3.69 -23.26 -29.09
CA CYS A 215 2.53 -23.89 -29.71
C CYS A 215 3.05 -24.89 -30.74
N PHE A 216 3.04 -26.18 -30.40
CA PHE A 216 3.23 -27.26 -31.38
C PHE A 216 1.99 -28.15 -31.34
N GLU A 217 1.28 -28.22 -32.48
CA GLU A 217 0.13 -29.10 -32.71
C GLU A 217 -0.96 -29.11 -31.61
N GLY A 218 -1.24 -27.96 -31.00
CA GLY A 218 -2.39 -27.81 -30.10
C GLY A 218 -2.27 -28.48 -28.73
N HIS A 219 -1.07 -28.92 -28.33
CA HIS A 219 -0.80 -29.42 -26.98
C HIS A 219 0.21 -28.55 -26.24
N TYR A 220 0.00 -28.36 -24.94
CA TYR A 220 0.95 -27.66 -24.06
C TYR A 220 2.03 -28.66 -23.60
N GLY A 221 3.31 -28.38 -23.89
CA GLY A 221 4.44 -29.21 -23.48
C GLY A 221 5.30 -28.55 -22.39
N PHE A 222 5.86 -29.37 -21.50
CA PHE A 222 6.83 -28.96 -20.47
C PHE A 222 8.26 -29.07 -21.00
N TYR A 223 9.10 -28.04 -20.83
CA TYR A 223 10.55 -28.14 -21.04
C TYR A 223 11.32 -27.54 -19.86
N VAL A 224 12.34 -28.27 -19.40
CA VAL A 224 13.43 -27.73 -18.57
C VAL A 224 14.58 -27.43 -19.55
N PRO A 225 15.02 -26.18 -19.71
CA PRO A 225 16.13 -25.90 -20.61
C PRO A 225 17.40 -26.54 -20.03
N LEU A 226 17.98 -27.49 -20.76
CA LEU A 226 19.31 -28.03 -20.54
C LEU A 226 20.34 -26.92 -20.86
N GLY A 227 20.54 -26.02 -19.91
CA GLY A 227 21.51 -24.95 -20.01
C GLY A 227 21.95 -24.53 -18.61
N GLN A 228 23.20 -24.82 -18.28
CA GLN A 228 23.85 -24.53 -16.99
C GLN A 228 23.81 -23.03 -16.68
N HIS A 229 22.75 -22.57 -16.01
CA HIS A 229 22.86 -21.42 -15.13
C HIS A 229 22.89 -21.96 -13.71
N ASN A 230 24.04 -21.81 -13.05
CA ASN A 230 24.23 -22.09 -11.63
C ASN A 230 23.37 -21.12 -10.81
N VAL A 231 22.07 -21.35 -10.79
CA VAL A 231 21.16 -20.82 -9.77
C VAL A 231 21.39 -21.69 -8.55
N LEU A 232 21.78 -21.09 -7.43
CA LEU A 232 21.85 -21.78 -6.15
C LEU A 232 20.47 -22.39 -5.87
N GLU A 233 20.32 -23.69 -6.08
CA GLU A 233 19.15 -24.47 -5.70
C GLU A 233 19.04 -24.46 -4.17
N GLU A 234 18.32 -23.50 -3.61
CA GLU A 234 17.57 -23.77 -2.39
C GLU A 234 16.77 -25.06 -2.63
N PRO A 235 16.86 -26.05 -1.72
CA PRO A 235 16.22 -27.33 -1.89
C PRO A 235 14.73 -27.10 -2.09
N SER A 236 14.16 -27.70 -3.13
CA SER A 236 12.71 -27.75 -3.30
C SER A 236 12.10 -28.19 -1.97
N PRO A 237 11.09 -27.48 -1.43
CA PRO A 237 10.41 -27.96 -0.25
C PRO A 237 9.97 -29.41 -0.52
N PRO A 238 10.16 -30.33 0.44
CA PRO A 238 9.80 -31.72 0.25
C PRO A 238 8.34 -31.78 -0.20
N THR A 239 8.06 -32.55 -1.25
CA THR A 239 6.69 -32.85 -1.64
C THR A 239 5.99 -33.41 -0.41
N PRO A 240 4.90 -32.79 0.07
CA PRO A 240 4.18 -33.29 1.23
C PRO A 240 3.79 -34.75 0.99
N ALA A 241 4.03 -35.62 1.97
CA ALA A 241 3.71 -37.05 1.86
C ALA A 241 2.20 -37.29 1.92
N CYS A 242 1.47 -36.37 2.56
CA CYS A 242 0.01 -36.33 2.61
C CYS A 242 -0.52 -34.90 2.45
N PHE A 243 -1.83 -34.78 2.25
CA PHE A 243 -2.48 -33.49 2.03
C PHE A 243 -2.47 -32.62 3.31
N GLU A 244 -2.49 -33.24 4.49
CA GLU A 244 -2.40 -32.57 5.79
C GLU A 244 -1.08 -31.80 5.92
N GLU A 245 0.04 -32.42 5.55
CA GLU A 245 1.35 -31.73 5.50
C GLU A 245 1.34 -30.59 4.48
N SER A 246 0.56 -30.72 3.39
CA SER A 246 0.37 -29.63 2.43
C SER A 246 -0.40 -28.45 3.01
N LEU A 247 -1.33 -28.68 3.94
CA LEU A 247 -2.03 -27.63 4.68
C LEU A 247 -1.10 -26.96 5.69
N ASP A 248 -0.29 -27.74 6.41
CA ASP A 248 0.66 -27.24 7.41
C ASP A 248 1.83 -26.45 6.81
N SER A 249 2.21 -26.75 5.57
CA SER A 249 3.25 -26.01 4.83
C SER A 249 2.80 -24.66 4.29
N GLN A 250 1.51 -24.31 4.41
CA GLN A 250 0.99 -23.04 3.93
C GLN A 250 1.50 -21.84 4.75
N PRO A 251 1.57 -20.63 4.15
CA PRO A 251 1.92 -19.42 4.90
C PRO A 251 0.90 -19.15 6.02
N GLU A 252 1.34 -18.45 7.07
CA GLU A 252 0.55 -18.17 8.28
C GLU A 252 -0.87 -17.66 7.99
N TRP A 253 -1.01 -16.68 7.11
CA TRP A 253 -2.32 -16.13 6.73
C TRP A 253 -3.28 -17.17 6.14
N SER A 254 -2.75 -18.16 5.40
CA SER A 254 -3.53 -19.24 4.80
C SER A 254 -3.87 -20.29 5.85
N ARG A 255 -2.92 -20.61 6.72
CA ARG A 255 -3.15 -21.57 7.80
C ARG A 255 -4.26 -21.06 8.71
N ASP A 256 -4.22 -19.79 9.10
CA ASP A 256 -5.24 -19.13 9.93
C ASP A 256 -6.65 -19.24 9.34
N MET A 257 -6.79 -19.11 8.02
CA MET A 257 -8.09 -19.30 7.34
C MET A 257 -8.53 -20.77 7.30
N LEU A 258 -7.59 -21.70 7.35
CA LEU A 258 -7.83 -23.14 7.30
C LEU A 258 -7.92 -23.77 8.69
N VAL A 259 -7.71 -23.00 9.77
CA VAL A 259 -7.84 -23.43 11.17
C VAL A 259 -9.21 -24.05 11.43
N THR A 260 -9.23 -25.08 12.28
CA THR A 260 -10.41 -25.90 12.63
C THR A 260 -11.16 -26.52 11.44
N LEU A 261 -10.51 -26.71 10.28
CA LEU A 261 -11.09 -27.52 9.21
C LEU A 261 -11.20 -28.97 9.70
N GLU A 262 -12.41 -29.40 10.00
CA GLU A 262 -12.71 -30.78 10.35
C GLU A 262 -13.27 -31.48 9.12
N SER A 263 -12.49 -32.40 8.55
CA SER A 263 -12.92 -33.26 7.46
C SER A 263 -13.55 -34.54 8.02
N LYS A 264 -14.82 -34.78 7.70
CA LYS A 264 -15.53 -36.03 8.07
C LYS A 264 -15.22 -37.19 7.13
N LEU A 265 -14.58 -36.92 6.01
CA LEU A 265 -14.12 -37.88 5.00
C LEU A 265 -12.62 -37.69 4.81
N SER A 266 -11.93 -38.73 4.35
CA SER A 266 -10.52 -38.60 3.95
C SER A 266 -10.40 -37.68 2.72
N TYR A 267 -9.30 -36.93 2.61
CA TYR A 267 -9.11 -36.03 1.46
C TYR A 267 -9.07 -36.75 0.12
N GLU A 268 -8.62 -38.01 0.08
CA GLU A 268 -8.65 -38.87 -1.10
C GLU A 268 -10.08 -39.22 -1.54
N GLU A 269 -10.96 -39.52 -0.58
CA GLU A 269 -12.39 -39.75 -0.85
C GLU A 269 -13.07 -38.47 -1.34
N ILE A 270 -12.72 -37.32 -0.75
CA ILE A 270 -13.22 -36.01 -1.19
C ILE A 270 -12.79 -35.75 -2.63
N ALA A 271 -11.50 -35.94 -2.94
CA ALA A 271 -10.96 -35.79 -4.29
C ALA A 271 -11.66 -36.71 -5.30
N SER A 272 -11.89 -37.98 -4.93
CA SER A 272 -12.59 -38.96 -5.76
C SER A 272 -14.03 -38.52 -6.05
N LYS A 273 -14.77 -38.08 -5.02
CA LYS A 273 -16.14 -37.56 -5.17
C LYS A 273 -16.21 -36.28 -5.99
N LEU A 274 -15.17 -35.44 -5.94
CA LEU A 274 -15.09 -34.23 -6.75
C LEU A 274 -14.79 -34.50 -8.22
N ARG A 275 -14.12 -35.62 -8.55
CA ARG A 275 -13.92 -36.08 -9.94
C ARG A 275 -15.22 -36.58 -10.56
N GLU A 276 -16.11 -37.17 -9.76
CA GLU A 276 -17.40 -37.68 -10.21
C GLU A 276 -18.39 -36.55 -10.48
N SER A 277 -18.79 -36.38 -11.75
CA SER A 277 -19.61 -35.24 -12.20
C SER A 277 -21.04 -35.19 -11.63
N GLN A 278 -21.51 -36.25 -10.98
CA GLN A 278 -22.89 -36.31 -10.45
C GLN A 278 -23.01 -35.77 -9.02
N HIS A 279 -21.89 -35.71 -8.26
CA HIS A 279 -21.89 -35.51 -6.82
C HIS A 279 -21.26 -34.20 -6.35
N HIS A 280 -21.21 -33.17 -7.20
CA HIS A 280 -20.66 -31.86 -6.81
C HIS A 280 -21.30 -31.33 -5.53
N PRO A 281 -20.50 -31.09 -4.48
CA PRO A 281 -21.02 -30.62 -3.21
C PRO A 281 -21.47 -29.16 -3.32
N SER A 282 -22.39 -28.79 -2.44
CA SER A 282 -22.71 -27.41 -2.16
C SER A 282 -21.98 -26.95 -0.91
N TRP A 283 -21.78 -25.66 -0.77
CA TRP A 283 -21.18 -25.11 0.44
C TRP A 283 -21.85 -23.81 0.86
N ALA A 284 -21.78 -23.55 2.16
CA ALA A 284 -22.39 -22.40 2.81
C ALA A 284 -21.38 -21.77 3.76
N CYS A 285 -21.43 -20.45 3.84
CA CYS A 285 -20.63 -19.66 4.77
C CYS A 285 -21.55 -18.80 5.63
N ASP A 286 -21.09 -18.50 6.83
CA ASP A 286 -21.75 -17.58 7.76
C ASP A 286 -20.67 -16.68 8.40
N GLY A 287 -21.05 -15.47 8.77
CA GLY A 287 -20.18 -14.44 9.35
C GLY A 287 -20.83 -13.81 10.58
N PHE A 288 -20.17 -13.92 11.72
CA PHE A 288 -20.60 -13.30 12.97
C PHE A 288 -19.62 -12.21 13.41
N VAL A 289 -20.14 -11.12 13.98
CA VAL A 289 -19.34 -10.01 14.49
C VAL A 289 -19.83 -9.62 15.88
N ALA A 290 -18.90 -9.58 16.83
CA ALA A 290 -19.13 -9.05 18.17
C ALA A 290 -17.93 -8.24 18.63
N ASN A 291 -18.17 -7.11 19.29
CA ASN A 291 -17.11 -6.25 19.86
C ASN A 291 -15.99 -5.89 18.87
N ASN A 292 -16.33 -5.65 17.59
CA ASN A 292 -15.40 -5.34 16.51
C ASN A 292 -14.38 -6.47 16.20
N GLN A 293 -14.69 -7.70 16.63
CA GLN A 293 -14.01 -8.93 16.25
C GLN A 293 -14.96 -9.77 15.39
N GLY A 294 -14.43 -10.38 14.33
CA GLY A 294 -15.20 -11.18 13.40
C GLY A 294 -14.83 -12.65 13.49
N THR A 295 -15.81 -13.51 13.29
CA THR A 295 -15.63 -14.96 13.15
C THR A 295 -16.42 -15.43 11.95
N PHE A 296 -15.89 -16.38 11.21
CA PHE A 296 -16.60 -16.99 10.10
C PHE A 296 -16.83 -18.47 10.35
N GLY A 297 -17.97 -18.98 9.88
CA GLY A 297 -18.30 -20.38 9.78
C GLY A 297 -18.31 -20.84 8.33
N ARG A 298 -17.93 -22.09 8.10
CA ARG A 298 -17.97 -22.73 6.78
C ARG A 298 -18.47 -24.16 6.90
N SER A 299 -19.26 -24.58 5.91
CA SER A 299 -19.63 -25.98 5.75
C SER A 299 -19.71 -26.35 4.27
N MET A 300 -19.27 -27.56 3.93
CA MET A 300 -19.41 -28.15 2.62
C MET A 300 -20.16 -29.48 2.75
N ASN A 301 -21.23 -29.63 1.97
CA ASN A 301 -22.17 -30.74 2.07
C ASN A 301 -22.35 -31.40 0.70
N LEU A 302 -22.43 -32.73 0.69
CA LEU A 302 -22.89 -33.49 -0.46
C LEU A 302 -24.40 -33.28 -0.66
N LYS A 303 -24.88 -33.54 -1.89
CA LYS A 303 -26.32 -33.45 -2.21
C LYS A 303 -27.21 -34.39 -1.39
N ASN A 304 -26.64 -35.46 -0.83
CA ASN A 304 -27.34 -36.38 0.06
C ASN A 304 -27.46 -35.87 1.51
N GLY A 305 -26.99 -34.65 1.81
CA GLY A 305 -27.03 -34.04 3.14
C GLY A 305 -25.83 -34.40 4.04
N THR A 306 -24.87 -35.19 3.55
CA THR A 306 -23.67 -35.51 4.32
C THR A 306 -22.68 -34.34 4.31
N THR A 307 -22.33 -33.83 5.49
CA THR A 307 -21.27 -32.83 5.66
C THR A 307 -19.90 -33.46 5.41
N ILE A 308 -19.15 -32.88 4.48
CA ILE A 308 -17.79 -33.28 4.12
C ILE A 308 -16.78 -32.54 4.99
N ILE A 309 -16.96 -31.23 5.09
CA ILE A 309 -16.07 -30.33 5.82
C ILE A 309 -16.93 -29.36 6.62
N GLU A 310 -16.55 -29.15 7.86
CA GLU A 310 -17.05 -28.07 8.71
C GLU A 310 -15.88 -27.38 9.41
N GLY A 311 -16.09 -26.14 9.83
CA GLY A 311 -15.08 -25.42 10.58
C GLY A 311 -15.41 -23.95 10.73
N SER A 312 -14.60 -23.29 11.55
CA SER A 312 -14.72 -21.86 11.79
C SER A 312 -13.36 -21.20 11.92
N GLY A 313 -13.29 -19.88 11.80
CA GLY A 313 -12.03 -19.19 11.96
C GLY A 313 -12.21 -17.72 12.33
N PRO A 314 -11.14 -17.09 12.82
CA PRO A 314 -11.12 -15.66 13.05
C PRO A 314 -11.12 -14.91 11.71
N ALA A 315 -11.94 -13.87 11.60
CA ALA A 315 -11.86 -12.90 10.53
C ALA A 315 -11.03 -11.71 11.00
N TYR A 316 -10.06 -11.29 10.18
CA TYR A 316 -9.15 -10.18 10.51
C TYR A 316 -9.50 -8.91 9.74
N GLY A 317 -9.37 -7.75 10.37
CA GLY A 317 -9.61 -6.45 9.73
C GLY A 317 -9.92 -5.36 10.73
N SER A 318 -9.70 -4.10 10.34
CA SER A 318 -10.14 -2.92 11.09
C SER A 318 -11.57 -2.53 10.70
N ALA A 319 -12.42 -2.20 11.68
CA ALA A 319 -13.85 -1.93 11.47
C ALA A 319 -14.58 -3.15 10.87
N MET A 320 -14.55 -4.25 11.63
CA MET A 320 -15.13 -5.52 11.21
C MET A 320 -16.65 -5.42 11.07
N ASP A 321 -17.16 -5.88 9.95
CA ASP A 321 -18.60 -6.03 9.69
C ASP A 321 -18.92 -7.46 9.22
N SER A 322 -20.22 -7.79 9.17
CA SER A 322 -20.67 -9.11 8.75
C SER A 322 -20.26 -9.44 7.31
N TYR A 323 -20.16 -8.43 6.44
CA TYR A 323 -19.70 -8.59 5.06
C TYR A 323 -18.27 -9.12 5.00
N HIS A 324 -17.36 -8.52 5.77
CA HIS A 324 -15.96 -8.96 5.84
C HIS A 324 -15.87 -10.35 6.44
N ALA A 325 -16.54 -10.61 7.57
CA ALA A 325 -16.50 -11.92 8.21
C ALA A 325 -16.99 -13.04 7.26
N GLU A 326 -18.10 -12.84 6.56
CA GLU A 326 -18.60 -13.87 5.64
C GLU A 326 -17.71 -14.04 4.40
N ALA A 327 -17.08 -12.95 3.92
CA ALA A 327 -16.11 -13.02 2.83
C ALA A 327 -14.89 -13.89 3.19
N TYR A 328 -14.42 -13.86 4.45
CA TYR A 328 -13.38 -14.77 4.94
C TYR A 328 -13.81 -16.24 4.84
N GLY A 329 -15.05 -16.57 5.20
CA GLY A 329 -15.58 -17.92 5.07
C GLY A 329 -15.56 -18.44 3.63
N LYS A 330 -15.96 -17.60 2.66
CA LYS A 330 -15.87 -17.95 1.23
C LYS A 330 -14.44 -18.12 0.75
N CYS A 331 -13.55 -17.22 1.13
CA CYS A 331 -12.13 -17.28 0.76
C CYS A 331 -11.48 -18.55 1.28
N SER A 332 -11.81 -18.93 2.51
CA SER A 332 -11.32 -20.12 3.19
C SER A 332 -11.69 -21.43 2.47
N ILE A 333 -12.94 -21.60 2.02
CA ILE A 333 -13.34 -22.78 1.21
C ILE A 333 -12.67 -22.78 -0.16
N LEU A 334 -12.59 -21.63 -0.82
CA LEU A 334 -11.95 -21.52 -2.14
C LEU A 334 -10.46 -21.86 -2.07
N GLN A 335 -9.79 -21.44 -1.01
CA GLN A 335 -8.39 -21.76 -0.75
C GLN A 335 -8.20 -23.27 -0.53
N PHE A 336 -9.06 -23.89 0.27
CA PHE A 336 -9.06 -25.35 0.43
C PHE A 336 -9.23 -26.09 -0.90
N LEU A 337 -10.23 -25.71 -1.70
CA LEU A 337 -10.49 -26.31 -3.01
C LEU A 337 -9.32 -26.09 -3.99
N PHE A 338 -8.66 -24.93 -3.92
CA PHE A 338 -7.49 -24.63 -4.73
C PHE A 338 -6.31 -25.54 -4.38
N LEU A 339 -6.02 -25.71 -3.09
CA LEU A 339 -4.96 -26.60 -2.62
C LEU A 339 -5.27 -28.06 -2.95
N LEU A 340 -6.51 -28.50 -2.75
CA LEU A 340 -6.95 -29.85 -3.07
C LEU A 340 -6.82 -30.14 -4.57
N ARG A 341 -7.17 -29.16 -5.41
CA ARG A 341 -6.96 -29.22 -6.85
C ARG A 341 -5.49 -29.33 -7.22
N GLU A 342 -4.61 -28.53 -6.61
CA GLU A 342 -3.18 -28.55 -6.93
C GLU A 342 -2.53 -29.87 -6.50
N TYR A 343 -2.93 -30.42 -5.35
CA TYR A 343 -2.38 -31.66 -4.81
C TYR A 343 -2.85 -32.92 -5.56
N TYR A 344 -4.15 -33.01 -5.88
CA TYR A 344 -4.75 -34.19 -6.53
C TYR A 344 -4.98 -34.04 -8.04
N ASP A 345 -4.48 -32.96 -8.64
CA ASP A 345 -4.67 -32.57 -10.05
C ASP A 345 -6.14 -32.66 -10.50
N LEU A 346 -7.02 -31.93 -9.80
CA LEU A 346 -8.47 -32.00 -10.00
C LEU A 346 -8.97 -30.95 -11.00
N ILE A 347 -9.89 -31.38 -11.87
CA ILE A 347 -10.73 -30.46 -12.63
C ILE A 347 -12.04 -30.28 -11.87
N LEU A 348 -12.14 -29.18 -11.12
CA LEU A 348 -13.34 -28.86 -10.35
C LEU A 348 -14.47 -28.40 -11.29
N ALA A 349 -15.68 -28.88 -11.07
CA ALA A 349 -16.85 -28.39 -11.78
C ALA A 349 -17.50 -27.21 -11.03
N PRO A 350 -18.42 -26.48 -11.68
CA PRO A 350 -19.31 -25.53 -11.02
C PRO A 350 -20.00 -26.10 -9.77
N MET A 351 -19.89 -25.40 -8.63
CA MET A 351 -20.49 -25.78 -7.34
C MET A 351 -21.48 -24.72 -6.84
N GLN A 352 -22.55 -25.16 -6.18
CA GLN A 352 -23.55 -24.26 -5.61
C GLN A 352 -23.04 -23.64 -4.30
N VAL A 353 -23.17 -22.32 -4.21
CA VAL A 353 -22.73 -21.51 -3.06
C VAL A 353 -23.93 -20.85 -2.39
N TYR A 354 -24.04 -21.01 -1.09
CA TYR A 354 -25.04 -20.34 -0.25
C TYR A 354 -24.36 -19.25 0.60
N CYS A 355 -25.02 -18.10 0.66
CA CYS A 355 -24.56 -16.87 1.32
C CYS A 355 -25.81 -16.07 1.69
N ASP A 356 -25.83 -15.55 2.91
CA ASP A 356 -26.95 -14.77 3.44
C ASP A 356 -26.78 -13.26 3.21
N ASN A 357 -25.54 -12.77 3.04
CA ASN A 357 -25.28 -11.37 2.72
C ASN A 357 -25.47 -11.05 1.22
N GLU A 358 -26.60 -10.42 0.91
CA GLU A 358 -26.96 -9.96 -0.43
C GLU A 358 -25.88 -9.04 -1.05
N ALA A 359 -25.29 -8.12 -0.28
CA ALA A 359 -24.26 -7.21 -0.80
C ALA A 359 -22.99 -7.94 -1.23
N LEU A 360 -22.63 -9.02 -0.53
CA LEU A 360 -21.49 -9.88 -0.89
C LEU A 360 -21.80 -10.67 -2.16
N VAL A 361 -23.00 -11.23 -2.30
CA VAL A 361 -23.45 -11.89 -3.53
C VAL A 361 -23.41 -10.93 -4.71
N GLU A 362 -23.97 -9.72 -4.56
CA GLU A 362 -23.92 -8.70 -5.60
C GLU A 362 -22.50 -8.34 -6.00
N THR A 363 -21.58 -8.17 -5.03
CA THR A 363 -20.20 -7.81 -5.33
C THR A 363 -19.49 -8.91 -6.12
N VAL A 364 -19.68 -10.16 -5.72
CA VAL A 364 -19.11 -11.33 -6.42
C VAL A 364 -19.73 -11.48 -7.81
N CYS A 365 -21.04 -11.29 -7.94
CA CYS A 365 -21.74 -11.31 -9.23
C CYS A 365 -21.31 -10.16 -10.14
N LYS A 366 -21.13 -8.95 -9.62
CA LYS A 366 -20.58 -7.81 -10.37
C LYS A 366 -19.14 -8.09 -10.81
N ALA A 367 -18.30 -8.66 -9.95
CA ALA A 367 -16.95 -9.09 -10.31
C ALA A 367 -16.95 -10.21 -11.38
N ARG A 368 -18.00 -11.04 -11.41
CA ARG A 368 -18.23 -12.06 -12.46
C ARG A 368 -18.66 -11.43 -13.80
N GLU A 369 -19.57 -10.45 -13.75
CA GLU A 369 -20.11 -9.74 -14.93
C GLU A 369 -19.13 -8.75 -15.53
N GLN A 370 -18.23 -8.19 -14.70
CA GLN A 370 -16.98 -7.57 -15.12
C GLN A 370 -16.07 -8.65 -15.73
N SER A 371 -16.48 -9.17 -16.88
CA SER A 371 -15.62 -9.96 -17.73
C SER A 371 -14.36 -9.16 -17.99
N ARG A 372 -13.18 -9.78 -17.79
CA ARG A 372 -11.93 -9.30 -18.41
C ARG A 372 -12.28 -8.87 -19.83
N PRO A 373 -11.85 -7.68 -20.30
CA PRO A 373 -12.28 -7.17 -21.58
C PRO A 373 -12.05 -8.21 -22.69
N GLN A 374 -13.08 -8.44 -23.50
CA GLN A 374 -13.03 -9.33 -24.66
C GLN A 374 -11.77 -9.04 -25.49
N PHE A 375 -11.00 -10.08 -25.74
CA PHE A 375 -9.85 -10.01 -26.62
C PHE A 375 -10.30 -10.23 -28.07
N PRO A 376 -9.88 -9.41 -29.04
CA PRO A 376 -10.34 -9.49 -30.43
C PRO A 376 -9.80 -10.70 -31.24
N ASN A 377 -9.07 -11.64 -30.63
CA ASN A 377 -8.32 -12.68 -31.38
C ASN A 377 -8.69 -14.13 -31.03
N LEU A 378 -9.84 -14.41 -30.41
CA LEU A 378 -10.31 -15.79 -30.27
C LEU A 378 -11.20 -16.15 -31.47
N PRO A 379 -10.78 -17.09 -32.35
CA PRO A 379 -11.68 -17.62 -33.36
C PRO A 379 -12.78 -18.41 -32.67
N SER A 380 -14.00 -18.14 -33.11
CA SER A 380 -15.23 -18.77 -32.66
C SER A 380 -15.18 -20.28 -32.89
N GLN A 381 -14.90 -21.07 -31.84
CA GLN A 381 -15.56 -22.36 -31.57
C GLN A 381 -15.56 -22.69 -30.06
N PRO A 382 -16.60 -23.39 -29.56
CA PRO A 382 -16.91 -23.47 -28.14
C PRO A 382 -16.25 -24.69 -27.49
N VAL A 383 -15.38 -24.48 -26.51
CA VAL A 383 -14.87 -25.58 -25.68
C VAL A 383 -14.80 -25.11 -24.21
N GLY A 384 -15.60 -25.74 -23.36
CA GLY A 384 -15.42 -25.75 -21.89
C GLY A 384 -16.15 -24.66 -21.12
N THR A 385 -17.46 -24.83 -20.94
CA THR A 385 -18.36 -24.03 -20.10
C THR A 385 -17.86 -23.90 -18.65
N PHE A 386 -17.09 -22.86 -18.34
CA PHE A 386 -16.96 -22.39 -16.96
C PHE A 386 -17.89 -21.18 -16.75
N CYS A 387 -18.95 -21.43 -15.97
CA CYS A 387 -19.86 -20.46 -15.39
C CYS A 387 -20.86 -19.71 -16.31
N LYS A 388 -21.43 -20.37 -17.34
CA LYS A 388 -22.64 -19.82 -18.01
C LYS A 388 -23.97 -20.22 -17.35
N ARG A 389 -23.96 -21.05 -16.29
CA ARG A 389 -25.10 -21.32 -15.40
C ARG A 389 -24.57 -21.73 -14.03
N LEU A 390 -24.50 -20.77 -13.10
CA LEU A 390 -24.23 -21.04 -11.67
C LEU A 390 -25.19 -20.32 -10.72
N TYR A 391 -26.16 -19.60 -11.29
CA TYR A 391 -27.31 -19.04 -10.59
C TYR A 391 -28.49 -19.04 -11.57
N ASP A 392 -29.03 -20.22 -11.85
CA ASP A 392 -30.45 -20.29 -12.24
C ASP A 392 -31.21 -20.61 -10.94
N LEU A 393 -31.43 -19.59 -10.12
CA LEU A 393 -32.45 -19.69 -9.08
C LEU A 393 -33.80 -19.44 -9.74
N PRO A 394 -34.76 -20.38 -9.67
CA PRO A 394 -36.16 -20.03 -9.89
C PRO A 394 -36.53 -18.96 -8.85
N ASN A 395 -37.18 -17.90 -9.28
CA ASN A 395 -37.86 -16.98 -8.39
C ASN A 395 -38.75 -17.77 -7.42
N SER A 396 -38.32 -17.93 -6.17
CA SER A 396 -39.20 -18.43 -5.12
C SER A 396 -38.91 -17.72 -3.81
N SER A 397 -39.77 -16.72 -3.55
CA SER A 397 -40.36 -16.36 -2.27
C SER A 397 -39.48 -16.35 -1.03
N ARG A 398 -39.26 -15.12 -0.54
CA ARG A 398 -39.09 -14.74 0.87
C ARG A 398 -39.73 -15.75 1.83
N ARG A 399 -38.95 -16.22 2.80
CA ARG A 399 -39.37 -16.36 4.20
C ARG A 399 -38.24 -15.95 5.10
#